data_AF-A0A7V9MN56-F1
#
_entry.id   AF-A0A7V9MN56-F1
#
_cell.length_a   1.000
_cell.length_b   1.000
_cell.length_c   1.000
_cell.angle_alpha   90.00
_cell.angle_beta   90.00
_cell.angle_gamma   90.00
#
_symmetry.space_group_name_H-M   'P 1'
#
loop_
_entity.id
_entity.type
_entity.pdbx_description
1 polymer ?
#
loop_
_entity_poly.entity_id
_entity_poly.type
_entity_poly.pdbx_seq_one_letter_code
_entity_poly.pdbx_strand_id
1 'polypeptide(L)'
;TESYKSTIETYKRVIYTAILKNCENCVREKYCHKRKLNADLEYLNQEYKSEYETKITFKVSQLLPGLISSINLPDKDTEIELYSQNTNRWKVQFEELTANYKNNLKEFIESVVSLGKLNKKNPSLENIFFEASKFISKYDKESSLSLYVHYLYHDLKSTTFDNKQLTKTIQKSLFKTNEQLHDFEIIVSELIKDKDLDKALKGVTKVYEIKRKKIQLDTSSIKEVQQQHSGTVELLNEYLKDDFEDENNTIKSQEINSEEIEIEITQKSVKISHPAFISDLSFTPIHVSTLELFSKSNFSITQIEVEEFAKSKGIFKNQLIESINETCYEFLDDVLIEEEDDHYTINTNYFQRISAK
;
A
#
# COMPACT_ATOMS: atom_id res chain seq x y z
N THR A 1 -28.68 52.31 27.76
CA THR A 1 -27.87 52.84 26.64
C THR A 1 -26.65 51.99 26.35
N GLU A 2 -25.87 51.56 27.34
CA GLU A 2 -24.71 50.66 27.12
C GLU A 2 -25.10 49.26 26.63
N SER A 3 -26.18 48.67 27.19
CA SER A 3 -26.69 47.36 26.76
C SER A 3 -27.11 47.33 25.28
N TYR A 4 -27.80 48.37 24.79
CA TYR A 4 -28.23 48.46 23.39
C TYR A 4 -27.05 48.60 22.43
N LYS A 5 -26.04 49.40 22.80
CA LYS A 5 -24.80 49.56 22.02
C LYS A 5 -24.02 48.24 21.93
N SER A 6 -23.95 47.49 23.04
CA SER A 6 -23.34 46.15 23.09
C SER A 6 -24.08 45.15 22.18
N THR A 7 -25.41 45.18 22.18
CA THR A 7 -26.23 44.33 21.30
C THR A 7 -25.98 44.64 19.82
N ILE A 8 -25.94 45.92 19.43
CA ILE A 8 -25.64 46.33 18.05
C ILE A 8 -24.26 45.82 17.59
N GLU A 9 -23.22 46.00 18.40
CA GLU A 9 -21.87 45.54 18.05
C GLU A 9 -21.81 44.01 17.93
N THR A 10 -22.56 43.29 18.76
CA THR A 10 -22.68 41.83 18.67
C THR A 10 -23.27 41.40 17.33
N TYR A 11 -24.41 41.98 16.91
CA TYR A 11 -25.04 41.65 15.63
C TYR A 11 -24.19 42.07 14.43
N LYS A 12 -23.49 43.20 14.52
CA LYS A 12 -22.54 43.64 13.49
C LYS A 12 -21.41 42.62 13.29
N ARG A 13 -20.84 42.11 14.40
CA ARG A 13 -19.81 41.06 14.35
C ARG A 13 -20.35 39.76 13.75
N VAL A 14 -21.57 39.38 14.08
CA VAL A 14 -22.24 38.20 13.50
C VAL A 14 -22.37 38.34 11.97
N ILE A 15 -22.85 39.48 11.50
CA ILE A 15 -22.98 39.78 10.06
C ILE A 15 -21.62 39.73 9.37
N TYR A 16 -20.59 40.41 9.90
CA TYR A 16 -19.25 40.37 9.28
C TYR A 16 -18.64 38.97 9.27
N THR A 17 -18.87 38.19 10.32
CA THR A 17 -18.41 36.80 10.38
C THR A 17 -19.08 35.97 9.29
N ALA A 18 -20.39 36.15 9.06
CA ALA A 18 -21.11 35.45 8.01
C ALA A 18 -20.66 35.87 6.60
N ILE A 19 -20.39 37.17 6.39
CA ILE A 19 -19.79 37.65 5.12
C ILE A 19 -18.43 37.01 4.90
N LEU A 20 -17.54 37.04 5.91
CA LEU A 20 -16.22 36.44 5.84
C LEU A 20 -16.30 34.95 5.48
N LYS A 21 -17.19 34.19 6.13
CA LYS A 21 -17.41 32.76 5.84
C LYS A 21 -17.87 32.53 4.40
N ASN A 22 -18.74 33.38 3.86
CA ASN A 22 -19.15 33.30 2.44
C ASN A 22 -17.97 33.55 1.50
N CYS A 23 -17.17 34.59 1.76
CA CYS A 23 -15.95 34.85 0.99
C CYS A 23 -14.97 33.67 1.05
N GLU A 24 -14.72 33.15 2.25
CA GLU A 24 -13.82 32.02 2.48
C GLU A 24 -14.31 30.75 1.79
N ASN A 25 -15.62 30.49 1.77
CA ASN A 25 -16.20 29.38 1.02
C ASN A 25 -15.95 29.48 -0.49
N CYS A 26 -16.01 30.69 -1.06
CA CYS A 26 -15.69 30.90 -2.47
C CYS A 26 -14.20 30.70 -2.77
N VAL A 27 -13.29 31.14 -1.87
CA VAL A 27 -11.85 30.86 -2.00
C VAL A 27 -11.59 29.36 -1.89
N ARG A 28 -12.21 28.69 -0.92
CA ARG A 28 -12.13 27.24 -0.76
C ARG A 28 -12.56 26.51 -2.02
N GLU A 29 -13.67 26.91 -2.61
CA GLU A 29 -14.17 26.32 -3.86
C GLU A 29 -13.19 26.53 -5.02
N LYS A 30 -12.65 27.75 -5.19
CA LYS A 30 -11.61 28.05 -6.20
C LYS A 30 -10.35 27.19 -6.01
N TYR A 31 -9.99 26.86 -4.78
CA TYR A 31 -8.83 26.02 -4.46
C TYR A 31 -9.18 24.54 -4.25
N CYS A 32 -10.37 24.10 -4.68
CA CYS A 32 -10.84 22.72 -4.62
C CYS A 32 -10.93 22.12 -3.20
N HIS A 33 -11.17 22.96 -2.19
CA HIS A 33 -11.41 22.56 -0.82
C HIS A 33 -12.90 22.27 -0.58
N LYS A 34 -13.27 20.99 -0.47
CA LYS A 34 -14.67 20.54 -0.42
C LYS A 34 -15.45 20.94 0.85
N ARG A 35 -14.78 21.04 2.02
CA ARG A 35 -15.46 21.41 3.27
C ARG A 35 -15.81 22.91 3.26
N LYS A 36 -17.10 23.24 3.32
CA LYS A 36 -17.61 24.61 3.45
C LYS A 36 -17.92 24.94 4.91
N LEU A 37 -17.77 26.21 5.30
CA LEU A 37 -18.22 26.73 6.59
C LEU A 37 -19.71 27.03 6.54
N ASN A 38 -20.41 26.74 7.64
CA ASN A 38 -21.79 27.19 7.81
C ASN A 38 -21.80 28.71 8.04
N ALA A 39 -22.34 29.45 7.07
CA ALA A 39 -22.49 30.91 7.08
C ALA A 39 -23.93 31.35 7.42
N ASP A 40 -24.81 30.42 7.74
CA ASP A 40 -26.21 30.70 8.05
C ASP A 40 -26.35 31.30 9.45
N LEU A 41 -27.33 32.18 9.59
CA LEU A 41 -27.67 32.84 10.84
C LEU A 41 -28.91 32.18 11.45
N GLU A 42 -28.74 30.94 11.93
CA GLU A 42 -29.81 30.05 12.40
C GLU A 42 -30.64 30.60 13.57
N TYR A 43 -30.12 31.59 14.31
CA TYR A 43 -30.76 32.17 15.49
C TYR A 43 -31.55 33.47 15.22
N LEU A 44 -31.75 33.86 13.95
CA LEU A 44 -32.55 35.03 13.60
C LEU A 44 -34.03 34.67 13.41
N ASN A 45 -34.93 35.56 13.84
CA ASN A 45 -36.34 35.45 13.43
C ASN A 45 -36.44 35.51 11.89
N GLN A 46 -37.53 34.94 11.34
CA GLN A 46 -37.73 34.79 9.90
C GLN A 46 -37.76 36.10 9.10
N GLU A 47 -38.28 37.18 9.67
CA GLU A 47 -38.28 38.53 9.10
C GLU A 47 -36.85 39.09 9.01
N TYR A 48 -36.06 38.97 10.08
CA TYR A 48 -34.66 39.40 10.09
C TYR A 48 -33.79 38.58 9.15
N LYS A 49 -34.07 37.28 9.03
CA LYS A 49 -33.40 36.39 8.07
C LYS A 49 -33.65 36.84 6.63
N SER A 50 -34.90 37.16 6.27
CA SER A 50 -35.26 37.64 4.94
C SER A 50 -34.61 38.99 4.61
N GLU A 51 -34.58 39.92 5.57
CA GLU A 51 -33.88 41.20 5.42
C GLU A 51 -32.37 41.00 5.21
N TYR A 52 -31.75 40.13 6.01
CA TYR A 52 -30.32 39.82 5.90
C TYR A 52 -29.97 39.19 4.54
N GLU A 53 -30.76 38.21 4.09
CA GLU A 53 -30.57 37.56 2.80
C GLU A 53 -30.66 38.56 1.64
N THR A 54 -31.69 39.41 1.66
CA THR A 54 -31.95 40.37 0.57
C THR A 54 -30.93 41.52 0.57
N LYS A 55 -30.62 42.10 1.74
CA LYS A 55 -29.79 43.31 1.83
C LYS A 55 -28.30 43.02 1.85
N ILE A 56 -27.89 41.85 2.35
CA ILE A 56 -26.48 41.49 2.55
C ILE A 56 -26.09 40.30 1.68
N THR A 57 -26.65 39.11 1.92
CA THR A 57 -26.20 37.87 1.26
C THR A 57 -26.30 37.96 -0.27
N PHE A 58 -27.41 38.49 -0.78
CA PHE A 58 -27.61 38.71 -2.21
C PHE A 58 -26.56 39.67 -2.80
N LYS A 59 -26.25 40.78 -2.12
CA LYS A 59 -25.23 41.71 -2.62
C LYS A 59 -23.84 41.09 -2.61
N VAL A 60 -23.52 40.32 -1.57
CA VAL A 60 -22.25 39.60 -1.47
C VAL A 60 -22.14 38.57 -2.61
N SER A 61 -23.20 37.80 -2.88
CA SER A 61 -23.19 36.80 -3.97
C SER A 61 -23.05 37.42 -5.37
N GLN A 62 -23.53 38.65 -5.59
CA GLN A 62 -23.30 39.37 -6.85
C GLN A 62 -21.85 39.85 -7.02
N LEU A 63 -21.16 40.19 -5.93
CA LEU A 63 -19.78 40.71 -5.98
C LEU A 63 -18.73 39.60 -6.06
N LEU A 64 -19.00 38.45 -5.42
CA LEU A 64 -18.04 37.37 -5.25
C LEU A 64 -17.43 36.84 -6.57
N PRO A 65 -18.19 36.58 -7.66
CA PRO A 65 -17.61 36.07 -8.90
C PRO A 65 -16.51 36.96 -9.48
N GLY A 66 -16.70 38.30 -9.46
CA GLY A 66 -15.73 39.27 -9.95
C GLY A 66 -14.50 39.40 -9.06
N LEU A 67 -14.66 39.25 -7.74
CA LEU A 67 -13.53 39.26 -6.81
C LEU A 67 -12.72 37.96 -6.90
N ILE A 68 -13.40 36.82 -7.03
CA ILE A 68 -12.76 35.51 -7.10
C ILE A 68 -11.89 35.37 -8.35
N SER A 69 -12.29 35.95 -9.49
CA SER A 69 -11.48 35.91 -10.71
C SER A 69 -10.15 36.66 -10.56
N SER A 70 -10.07 37.66 -9.67
CA SER A 70 -8.84 38.42 -9.36
C SER A 70 -7.82 37.66 -8.50
N ILE A 71 -8.24 36.56 -7.86
CA ILE A 71 -7.38 35.74 -7.01
C ILE A 71 -6.47 34.88 -7.89
N ASN A 72 -5.18 34.88 -7.63
CA ASN A 72 -4.22 34.04 -8.36
C ASN A 72 -4.42 32.56 -8.01
N LEU A 73 -4.00 31.69 -8.93
CA LEU A 73 -3.85 30.26 -8.62
C LEU A 73 -2.81 30.08 -7.51
N PRO A 74 -2.95 29.05 -6.65
CA PRO A 74 -1.97 28.78 -5.61
C PRO A 74 -0.58 28.55 -6.21
N ASP A 75 0.43 29.08 -5.56
CA ASP A 75 1.81 28.71 -5.86
C ASP A 75 2.13 27.31 -5.29
N LYS A 76 3.34 26.82 -5.57
CA LYS A 76 3.76 25.47 -5.16
C LYS A 76 3.72 25.27 -3.66
N ASP A 77 4.14 26.26 -2.88
CA ASP A 77 4.20 26.14 -1.42
C ASP A 77 2.80 26.19 -0.81
N THR A 78 1.91 27.01 -1.38
CA THR A 78 0.49 27.05 -1.04
C THR A 78 -0.20 25.73 -1.40
N GLU A 79 0.07 25.16 -2.58
CA GLU A 79 -0.45 23.84 -2.98
C GLU A 79 -0.08 22.74 -1.97
N ILE A 80 1.18 22.69 -1.52
CA ILE A 80 1.63 21.71 -0.52
C ILE A 80 0.84 21.84 0.78
N GLU A 81 0.55 23.06 1.22
CA GLU A 81 -0.21 23.30 2.45
C GLU A 81 -1.72 23.03 2.26
N LEU A 82 -2.26 23.27 1.06
CA LEU A 82 -3.64 22.88 0.76
C LEU A 82 -3.81 21.35 0.77
N TYR A 83 -2.79 20.60 0.32
CA TYR A 83 -2.80 19.14 0.36
C TYR A 83 -2.58 18.57 1.77
N SER A 84 -1.84 19.24 2.66
CA SER A 84 -1.72 18.80 4.06
C SER A 84 -3.04 18.92 4.82
N GLN A 85 -3.85 19.95 4.52
CA GLN A 85 -5.12 20.21 5.21
C GLN A 85 -6.28 19.30 4.76
N ASN A 86 -6.24 18.80 3.52
CA ASN A 86 -7.29 17.95 2.97
C ASN A 86 -6.68 16.75 2.25
N THR A 87 -6.65 15.62 2.96
CA THR A 87 -6.02 14.38 2.52
C THR A 87 -6.59 13.81 1.22
N ASN A 88 -7.84 14.12 0.89
CA ASN A 88 -8.53 13.65 -0.31
C ASN A 88 -8.51 14.65 -1.48
N ARG A 89 -7.87 15.83 -1.33
CA ARG A 89 -7.85 16.87 -2.38
C ARG A 89 -7.17 16.40 -3.67
N TRP A 90 -6.17 15.51 -3.57
CA TRP A 90 -5.44 14.98 -4.72
C TRP A 90 -6.34 14.24 -5.71
N LYS A 91 -7.48 13.68 -5.25
CA LYS A 91 -8.42 12.94 -6.09
C LYS A 91 -8.96 13.77 -7.24
N VAL A 92 -9.18 15.08 -7.02
CA VAL A 92 -9.69 15.98 -8.07
C VAL A 92 -8.69 16.10 -9.22
N GLN A 93 -7.41 16.33 -8.90
CA GLN A 93 -6.37 16.39 -9.94
C GLN A 93 -6.09 15.02 -10.55
N PHE A 94 -6.14 13.94 -9.77
CA PHE A 94 -5.95 12.60 -10.28
C PHE A 94 -7.06 12.15 -11.25
N GLU A 95 -8.32 12.49 -10.95
CA GLU A 95 -9.45 12.31 -11.86
C GLU A 95 -9.23 13.08 -13.17
N GLU A 96 -8.72 14.31 -13.12
CA GLU A 96 -8.38 15.09 -14.31
C GLU A 96 -7.23 14.45 -15.12
N LEU A 97 -6.17 13.96 -14.45
CA LEU A 97 -5.05 13.28 -15.11
C LEU A 97 -5.49 12.02 -15.84
N THR A 98 -6.36 11.22 -15.20
CA THR A 98 -6.86 9.97 -15.79
C THR A 98 -7.87 10.22 -16.90
N ALA A 99 -8.75 11.23 -16.77
CA ALA A 99 -9.70 11.62 -17.81
C ALA A 99 -9.01 12.18 -19.07
N ASN A 100 -7.90 12.90 -18.90
CA ASN A 100 -7.14 13.50 -19.99
C ASN A 100 -6.04 12.59 -20.56
N TYR A 101 -5.97 11.33 -20.13
CA TYR A 101 -4.94 10.39 -20.57
C TYR A 101 -5.08 10.06 -22.06
N LYS A 102 -4.07 10.42 -22.87
CA LYS A 102 -4.01 10.22 -24.33
C LYS A 102 -2.99 9.18 -24.76
N ASN A 103 -2.85 8.09 -24.01
CA ASN A 103 -1.84 7.04 -24.25
C ASN A 103 -0.38 7.52 -24.20
N ASN A 104 -0.11 8.65 -23.53
CA ASN A 104 1.25 9.13 -23.29
C ASN A 104 1.71 8.68 -21.89
N LEU A 105 2.38 7.53 -21.84
CA LEU A 105 2.87 6.91 -20.60
C LEU A 105 3.81 7.85 -19.82
N LYS A 106 4.77 8.46 -20.52
CA LYS A 106 5.80 9.30 -19.90
C LYS A 106 5.19 10.52 -19.23
N GLU A 107 4.32 11.23 -19.95
CA GLU A 107 3.64 12.43 -19.43
C GLU A 107 2.73 12.10 -18.23
N PHE A 108 2.03 10.95 -18.28
CA PHE A 108 1.22 10.49 -17.16
C PHE A 108 2.07 10.23 -15.91
N ILE A 109 3.16 9.48 -16.04
CA ILE A 109 4.06 9.17 -14.92
C ILE A 109 4.68 10.45 -14.35
N GLU A 110 5.17 11.35 -15.20
CA GLU A 110 5.73 12.64 -14.76
C GLU A 110 4.69 13.47 -14.01
N SER A 111 3.44 13.47 -14.48
CA SER A 111 2.34 14.18 -13.82
C SER A 111 1.97 13.58 -12.47
N VAL A 112 1.91 12.24 -12.36
CA VAL A 112 1.67 11.54 -11.09
C VAL A 112 2.79 11.80 -10.09
N VAL A 113 4.05 11.73 -10.53
CA VAL A 113 5.21 12.04 -9.67
C VAL A 113 5.20 13.51 -9.24
N SER A 114 4.82 14.43 -10.12
CA SER A 114 4.65 15.85 -9.78
C SER A 114 3.56 16.05 -8.73
N LEU A 115 2.40 15.40 -8.90
CA LEU A 115 1.31 15.41 -7.93
C LEU A 115 1.77 14.84 -6.57
N GLY A 116 2.55 13.76 -6.58
CA GLY A 116 3.17 13.21 -5.37
C GLY A 116 4.11 14.19 -4.67
N LYS A 117 4.93 14.93 -5.42
CA LYS A 117 5.80 15.98 -4.85
C LYS A 117 5.03 17.11 -4.17
N LEU A 118 3.87 17.48 -4.71
CA LEU A 118 2.97 18.46 -4.07
C LEU A 118 2.31 17.88 -2.81
N ASN A 119 2.08 16.57 -2.76
CA ASN A 119 1.47 15.88 -1.63
C ASN A 119 2.48 15.39 -0.57
N LYS A 120 3.72 15.91 -0.55
CA LYS A 120 4.78 15.46 0.39
C LYS A 120 4.42 15.58 1.88
N LYS A 121 3.48 16.46 2.25
CA LYS A 121 2.96 16.63 3.62
C LYS A 121 1.61 15.92 3.85
N ASN A 122 1.01 15.37 2.80
CA ASN A 122 -0.27 14.70 2.89
C ASN A 122 -0.06 13.27 3.42
N PRO A 123 -0.73 12.87 4.51
CA PRO A 123 -0.61 11.52 5.06
C PRO A 123 -1.16 10.42 4.13
N SER A 124 -1.84 10.78 3.04
CA SER A 124 -2.40 9.83 2.06
C SER A 124 -1.64 9.84 0.72
N LEU A 125 -0.38 10.28 0.72
CA LEU A 125 0.48 10.40 -0.47
C LEU A 125 0.64 9.06 -1.22
N GLU A 126 0.84 7.98 -0.47
CA GLU A 126 1.00 6.63 -0.99
C GLU A 126 -0.19 6.19 -1.85
N ASN A 127 -1.41 6.58 -1.47
CA ASN A 127 -2.62 6.23 -2.22
C ASN A 127 -2.66 6.84 -3.63
N ILE A 128 -1.96 7.94 -3.88
CA ILE A 128 -1.83 8.54 -5.22
C ILE A 128 -1.14 7.55 -6.17
N PHE A 129 -0.02 6.98 -5.71
CA PHE A 129 0.76 6.03 -6.48
C PHE A 129 0.05 4.68 -6.61
N PHE A 130 -0.69 4.26 -5.57
CA PHE A 130 -1.49 3.03 -5.62
C PHE A 130 -2.62 3.11 -6.64
N GLU A 131 -3.39 4.20 -6.67
CA GLU A 131 -4.44 4.36 -7.68
C GLU A 131 -3.84 4.54 -9.09
N ALA A 132 -2.70 5.22 -9.21
CA ALA A 132 -2.01 5.39 -10.47
C ALA A 132 -1.49 4.05 -11.05
N SER A 133 -0.95 3.16 -10.20
CA SER A 133 -0.50 1.82 -10.63
C SER A 133 -1.67 0.99 -11.16
N LYS A 134 -2.79 0.98 -10.43
CA LYS A 134 -4.03 0.30 -10.88
C LYS A 134 -4.52 0.82 -12.22
N PHE A 135 -4.54 2.14 -12.42
CA PHE A 135 -4.98 2.74 -13.68
C PHE A 135 -4.08 2.34 -14.85
N ILE A 136 -2.75 2.49 -14.69
CA ILE A 136 -1.81 2.31 -15.79
C ILE A 136 -1.59 0.82 -16.13
N SER A 137 -1.92 -0.11 -15.22
CA SER A 137 -1.81 -1.56 -15.43
C SER A 137 -2.50 -2.08 -16.71
N LYS A 138 -3.50 -1.35 -17.21
CA LYS A 138 -4.22 -1.66 -18.45
C LYS A 138 -3.44 -1.32 -19.72
N TYR A 139 -2.44 -0.44 -19.61
CA TYR A 139 -1.71 0.14 -20.74
C TYR A 139 -0.26 -0.31 -20.75
N ASP A 140 0.40 -0.29 -19.59
CA ASP A 140 1.80 -0.68 -19.47
C ASP A 140 2.11 -1.30 -18.12
N LYS A 141 2.74 -2.47 -18.16
CA LYS A 141 3.00 -3.29 -16.98
C LYS A 141 4.18 -2.77 -16.17
N GLU A 142 5.25 -2.36 -16.85
CA GLU A 142 6.46 -1.83 -16.23
C GLU A 142 6.17 -0.53 -15.48
N SER A 143 5.43 0.38 -16.10
CA SER A 143 4.96 1.63 -15.48
C SER A 143 4.07 1.34 -14.27
N SER A 144 3.19 0.34 -14.35
CA SER A 144 2.34 -0.08 -13.24
C SER A 144 3.16 -0.56 -12.04
N LEU A 145 4.13 -1.46 -12.27
CA LEU A 145 5.01 -1.94 -11.21
C LEU A 145 5.87 -0.82 -10.63
N SER A 146 6.36 0.09 -11.47
CA SER A 146 7.15 1.25 -11.02
C SER A 146 6.35 2.17 -10.09
N LEU A 147 5.09 2.47 -10.42
CA LEU A 147 4.21 3.25 -9.56
C LEU A 147 3.81 2.48 -8.30
N TYR A 148 3.66 1.15 -8.37
CA TYR A 148 3.42 0.34 -7.19
C TYR A 148 4.62 0.31 -6.23
N VAL A 149 5.85 0.32 -6.76
CA VAL A 149 7.09 0.49 -5.97
C VAL A 149 7.12 1.86 -5.29
N HIS A 150 6.70 2.93 -5.96
CA HIS A 150 6.54 4.25 -5.32
C HIS A 150 5.53 4.20 -4.17
N TYR A 151 4.39 3.52 -4.37
CA TYR A 151 3.39 3.31 -3.32
C TYR A 151 4.04 2.65 -2.09
N LEU A 152 4.68 1.49 -2.27
CA LEU A 152 5.32 0.76 -1.17
C LEU A 152 6.38 1.59 -0.47
N TYR A 153 7.19 2.35 -1.22
CA TYR A 153 8.20 3.22 -0.63
C TYR A 153 7.62 4.32 0.28
N HIS A 154 6.50 4.91 -0.12
CA HIS A 154 5.82 5.93 0.66
C HIS A 154 5.04 5.33 1.83
N ASP A 155 4.45 4.16 1.65
CA ASP A 155 3.75 3.41 2.69
C ASP A 155 4.72 2.92 3.78
N LEU A 156 5.96 2.55 3.43
CA LEU A 156 7.01 2.22 4.41
C LEU A 156 7.45 3.42 5.27
N LYS A 157 7.09 4.65 4.88
CA LYS A 157 7.39 5.89 5.61
C LYS A 157 6.17 6.49 6.30
N SER A 158 4.98 5.95 6.06
CA SER A 158 3.75 6.43 6.66
C SER A 158 3.73 6.05 8.15
N THR A 159 2.74 6.58 8.88
CA THR A 159 2.52 6.22 10.29
C THR A 159 2.02 4.79 10.46
N THR A 160 1.37 4.24 9.44
CA THR A 160 0.72 2.93 9.43
C THR A 160 1.01 2.26 8.10
N PHE A 161 1.69 1.12 8.13
CA PHE A 161 1.99 0.38 6.90
C PHE A 161 0.75 -0.41 6.47
N ASP A 162 0.04 0.09 5.45
CA ASP A 162 -1.23 -0.50 4.99
C ASP A 162 -1.00 -1.76 4.13
N ASN A 163 0.12 -1.80 3.39
CA ASN A 163 0.50 -2.89 2.46
C ASN A 163 -0.63 -3.38 1.54
N LYS A 164 -1.41 -2.44 1.00
CA LYS A 164 -2.50 -2.71 0.07
C LYS A 164 -1.97 -3.43 -1.15
N GLN A 165 -2.39 -4.67 -1.29
CA GLN A 165 -2.05 -5.47 -2.45
C GLN A 165 -2.89 -5.05 -3.66
N LEU A 166 -2.29 -5.18 -4.85
CA LEU A 166 -3.05 -5.14 -6.09
C LEU A 166 -4.06 -6.28 -6.13
N THR A 167 -5.23 -6.10 -6.74
CA THR A 167 -6.23 -7.17 -6.82
C THR A 167 -5.71 -8.36 -7.62
N LYS A 168 -6.17 -9.59 -7.32
CA LYS A 168 -5.79 -10.82 -8.05
C LYS A 168 -5.91 -10.66 -9.58
N THR A 169 -6.91 -9.92 -10.05
CA THR A 169 -7.10 -9.63 -11.48
C THR A 169 -5.96 -8.79 -12.08
N ILE A 170 -5.50 -7.77 -11.36
CA ILE A 170 -4.38 -6.93 -11.78
C ILE A 170 -3.06 -7.71 -11.66
N GLN A 171 -2.87 -8.49 -10.58
CA GLN A 171 -1.66 -9.32 -10.45
C GLN A 171 -1.53 -10.30 -11.62
N LYS A 172 -2.63 -11.00 -11.99
CA LYS A 172 -2.68 -11.88 -13.17
C LYS A 172 -2.44 -11.16 -14.50
N SER A 173 -2.83 -9.89 -14.61
CA SER A 173 -2.54 -9.12 -15.83
C SER A 173 -1.09 -8.67 -15.90
N LEU A 174 -0.47 -8.37 -14.76
CA LEU A 174 0.92 -7.90 -14.67
C LEU A 174 1.93 -9.04 -14.83
N PHE A 175 1.70 -10.20 -14.22
CA PHE A 175 2.62 -11.34 -14.24
C PHE A 175 2.09 -12.47 -15.12
N LYS A 176 2.87 -12.86 -16.13
CA LYS A 176 2.54 -14.01 -17.00
C LYS A 176 3.14 -15.32 -16.47
N THR A 177 4.17 -15.24 -15.64
CA THR A 177 4.91 -16.40 -15.12
C THR A 177 5.20 -16.18 -13.64
N ASN A 178 5.31 -17.28 -12.88
CA ASN A 178 5.70 -17.23 -11.47
C ASN A 178 7.11 -16.68 -11.28
N GLU A 179 7.99 -16.83 -12.28
CA GLU A 179 9.32 -16.22 -12.25
C GLU A 179 9.26 -14.69 -12.20
N GLN A 180 8.40 -14.06 -13.01
CA GLN A 180 8.23 -12.61 -12.99
C GLN A 180 7.66 -12.10 -11.66
N LEU A 181 6.75 -12.87 -11.06
CA LEU A 181 6.22 -12.57 -9.74
C LEU A 181 7.32 -12.67 -8.69
N HIS A 182 8.09 -13.76 -8.70
CA HIS A 182 9.19 -13.97 -7.77
C HIS A 182 10.29 -12.92 -7.90
N ASP A 183 10.68 -12.57 -9.13
CA ASP A 183 11.63 -11.48 -9.39
C ASP A 183 11.13 -10.15 -8.81
N PHE A 184 9.83 -9.88 -8.92
CA PHE A 184 9.22 -8.70 -8.33
C PHE A 184 9.18 -8.75 -6.79
N GLU A 185 8.89 -9.90 -6.19
CA GLU A 185 8.95 -10.09 -4.73
C GLU A 185 10.36 -9.88 -4.18
N ILE A 186 11.40 -10.29 -4.91
CA ILE A 186 12.79 -10.01 -4.55
C ILE A 186 13.03 -8.50 -4.51
N ILE A 187 12.58 -7.77 -5.54
CA ILE A 187 12.70 -6.30 -5.60
C ILE A 187 12.00 -5.65 -4.40
N VAL A 188 10.79 -6.08 -4.08
CA VAL A 188 10.03 -5.57 -2.93
C VAL A 188 10.74 -5.90 -1.61
N SER A 189 11.24 -7.13 -1.46
CA SER A 189 11.99 -7.56 -0.28
C SER A 189 13.25 -6.73 -0.06
N GLU A 190 13.96 -6.41 -1.15
CA GLU A 190 15.12 -5.53 -1.11
C GLU A 190 14.72 -4.10 -0.74
N LEU A 191 13.67 -3.55 -1.34
CA LEU A 191 13.15 -2.21 -1.02
C LEU A 191 12.77 -2.07 0.46
N ILE A 192 12.13 -3.09 1.05
CA ILE A 192 11.80 -3.08 2.47
C ILE A 192 13.07 -3.03 3.34
N LYS A 193 14.13 -3.72 2.90
CA LYS A 193 15.40 -3.83 3.63
C LYS A 193 16.27 -2.58 3.51
N ASP A 194 16.50 -2.10 2.29
CA ASP A 194 17.45 -1.01 2.01
C ASP A 194 16.77 0.38 1.91
N LYS A 195 15.45 0.42 1.69
CA LYS A 195 14.68 1.64 1.44
C LYS A 195 15.24 2.46 0.28
N ASP A 196 15.82 1.80 -0.71
CA ASP A 196 16.38 2.42 -1.91
C ASP A 196 15.38 2.34 -3.08
N LEU A 197 14.66 3.45 -3.28
CA LEU A 197 13.68 3.59 -4.34
C LEU A 197 14.32 3.48 -5.74
N ASP A 198 15.46 4.12 -5.97
CA ASP A 198 16.09 4.15 -7.29
C ASP A 198 16.59 2.77 -7.69
N LYS A 199 17.13 2.01 -6.73
CA LYS A 199 17.52 0.62 -6.94
C LYS A 199 16.32 -0.26 -7.27
N ALA A 200 15.21 -0.13 -6.52
CA ALA A 200 14.00 -0.90 -6.78
C ALA A 200 13.41 -0.60 -8.17
N LEU A 201 13.33 0.68 -8.56
CA LEU A 201 12.85 1.09 -9.87
C LEU A 201 13.71 0.53 -11.01
N LYS A 202 15.04 0.50 -10.87
CA LYS A 202 15.95 -0.17 -11.82
C LYS A 202 15.77 -1.69 -11.86
N GLY A 203 15.31 -2.29 -10.77
CA GLY A 203 14.95 -3.71 -10.73
C GLY A 203 13.71 -4.00 -11.57
N VAL A 204 12.69 -3.13 -11.49
CA VAL A 204 11.41 -3.30 -12.20
C VAL A 204 11.60 -3.43 -13.71
N THR A 205 12.50 -2.64 -14.31
CA THR A 205 12.77 -2.69 -15.76
C THR A 205 13.26 -4.07 -16.22
N LYS A 206 13.84 -4.87 -15.31
CA LYS A 206 14.40 -6.20 -15.61
C LYS A 206 13.39 -7.32 -15.47
N VAL A 207 12.24 -7.10 -14.83
CA VAL A 207 11.23 -8.14 -14.56
C VAL A 207 10.72 -8.79 -15.84
N TYR A 208 10.60 -8.01 -16.92
CA TYR A 208 10.09 -8.48 -18.20
C TYR A 208 11.17 -8.82 -19.22
N GLU A 209 12.45 -8.66 -18.87
CA GLU A 209 13.55 -9.00 -19.77
C GLU A 209 13.62 -10.52 -20.01
N ILE A 210 13.82 -10.91 -21.25
CA ILE A 210 14.00 -12.32 -21.60
C ILE A 210 15.35 -12.77 -21.04
N LYS A 211 15.32 -13.51 -19.92
CA LYS A 211 16.52 -14.18 -19.42
C LYS A 211 16.98 -15.20 -20.46
N ARG A 212 18.23 -15.07 -20.92
CA ARG A 212 18.82 -16.01 -21.88
C ARG A 212 18.76 -17.41 -21.28
N LYS A 213 18.16 -18.37 -21.99
CA LYS A 213 18.13 -19.77 -21.56
C LYS A 213 19.56 -20.25 -21.37
N LYS A 214 19.93 -20.61 -20.14
CA LYS A 214 21.16 -21.37 -19.89
C LYS A 214 20.95 -22.72 -20.57
N ILE A 215 21.79 -23.05 -21.56
CA ILE A 215 21.73 -24.36 -22.22
C ILE A 215 21.96 -25.41 -21.13
N GLN A 216 20.91 -26.14 -20.78
CA GLN A 216 21.00 -27.25 -19.85
C GLN A 216 21.49 -28.44 -20.67
N LEU A 217 22.81 -28.66 -20.68
CA LEU A 217 23.38 -29.87 -21.25
C LEU A 217 23.00 -31.03 -20.33
N ASP A 218 22.24 -31.99 -20.88
CA ASP A 218 21.89 -33.20 -20.15
C ASP A 218 23.15 -34.05 -19.92
N THR A 219 23.69 -33.95 -18.72
CA THR A 219 24.87 -34.70 -18.29
C THR A 219 24.67 -36.22 -18.31
N SER A 220 23.43 -36.72 -18.35
CA SER A 220 23.17 -38.17 -18.46
C SER A 220 23.36 -38.67 -19.89
N SER A 221 22.84 -37.93 -20.88
CA SER A 221 23.12 -38.15 -22.31
C SER A 221 24.62 -38.03 -22.64
N ILE A 222 25.35 -37.12 -21.98
CA ILE A 222 26.81 -36.99 -22.17
C ILE A 222 27.56 -38.20 -21.64
N LYS A 223 27.16 -38.75 -20.49
CA LYS A 223 27.81 -39.94 -19.91
C LYS A 223 27.61 -41.18 -20.77
N GLU A 224 26.43 -41.37 -21.36
CA GLU A 224 26.18 -42.47 -22.31
C GLU A 224 27.04 -42.34 -23.58
N VAL A 225 27.20 -41.14 -24.12
CA VAL A 225 28.04 -40.86 -25.29
C VAL A 225 29.54 -40.98 -24.95
N GLN A 226 29.98 -40.53 -23.78
CA GLN A 226 31.36 -40.71 -23.28
C GLN A 226 31.70 -42.20 -23.09
N GLN A 227 30.74 -43.01 -22.66
CA GLN A 227 30.94 -44.44 -22.48
C GLN A 227 30.98 -45.19 -23.83
N GLN A 228 30.25 -44.72 -24.85
CA GLN A 228 30.33 -45.23 -26.23
C GLN A 228 31.60 -44.81 -26.99
N HIS A 229 32.28 -43.75 -26.55
CA HIS A 229 33.49 -43.21 -27.19
C HIS A 229 34.73 -43.22 -26.29
N SER A 230 34.76 -44.06 -25.24
CA SER A 230 35.82 -44.01 -24.21
C SER A 230 37.23 -44.15 -24.79
N GLY A 231 37.39 -44.90 -25.90
CA GLY A 231 38.68 -45.06 -26.59
C GLY A 231 39.18 -43.81 -27.34
N THR A 232 38.32 -42.82 -27.62
CA THR A 232 38.68 -41.58 -28.33
C THR A 232 38.77 -40.39 -27.38
N VAL A 233 38.03 -40.42 -26.26
CA VAL A 233 37.96 -39.34 -25.25
C VAL A 233 39.22 -39.31 -24.38
N GLU A 234 39.86 -40.46 -24.14
CA GLU A 234 41.16 -40.50 -23.45
C GLU A 234 42.25 -39.73 -24.22
N LEU A 235 42.23 -39.79 -25.56
CA LEU A 235 43.18 -39.07 -26.42
C LEU A 235 42.97 -37.54 -26.42
N LEU A 236 41.74 -37.08 -26.19
CA LEU A 236 41.40 -35.65 -26.11
C LEU A 236 41.61 -35.07 -24.70
N ASN A 237 41.40 -35.89 -23.65
CA ASN A 237 41.67 -35.50 -22.26
C ASN A 237 43.17 -35.31 -21.99
N GLU A 238 44.04 -35.93 -22.79
CA GLU A 238 45.49 -35.69 -22.75
C GLU A 238 45.88 -34.30 -23.30
N TYR A 239 45.00 -33.66 -24.10
CA TYR A 239 45.26 -32.37 -24.75
C TYR A 239 44.58 -31.15 -24.11
N LEU A 240 43.62 -31.34 -23.19
CA LEU A 240 42.75 -30.26 -22.69
C LEU A 240 42.79 -30.05 -21.17
N LYS A 241 43.80 -30.58 -20.48
CA LYS A 241 44.11 -30.14 -19.11
C LYS A 241 44.82 -28.80 -19.16
N ASP A 242 44.06 -27.72 -19.30
CA ASP A 242 44.37 -26.43 -18.72
C ASP A 242 43.06 -25.72 -18.37
N ASP A 243 42.87 -25.57 -17.05
CA ASP A 243 42.27 -24.41 -16.40
C ASP A 243 40.72 -24.26 -16.25
N PHE A 244 40.32 -24.54 -15.00
CA PHE A 244 39.20 -24.04 -14.18
C PHE A 244 37.88 -24.83 -14.08
N GLU A 245 37.83 -25.61 -13.01
CA GLU A 245 36.63 -25.99 -12.24
C GLU A 245 36.08 -24.78 -11.47
N ASP A 246 34.75 -24.63 -11.38
CA ASP A 246 34.11 -24.58 -10.06
C ASP A 246 32.59 -24.83 -10.12
N GLU A 247 32.15 -25.59 -9.12
CA GLU A 247 30.91 -26.35 -9.05
C GLU A 247 29.72 -25.60 -8.40
N ASN A 248 28.54 -26.20 -8.58
CA ASN A 248 27.36 -26.16 -7.70
C ASN A 248 26.28 -25.09 -7.94
N ASN A 249 25.22 -25.51 -8.67
CA ASN A 249 23.83 -25.38 -8.21
C ASN A 249 22.86 -26.18 -9.10
N THR A 250 22.33 -27.27 -8.55
CA THR A 250 21.28 -28.09 -9.17
C THR A 250 19.92 -27.57 -8.71
N ILE A 251 19.09 -27.08 -9.63
CA ILE A 251 17.66 -26.84 -9.37
C ILE A 251 16.87 -27.58 -10.44
N LYS A 252 16.01 -28.51 -10.00
CA LYS A 252 15.05 -29.23 -10.83
C LYS A 252 13.87 -28.29 -11.09
N SER A 253 13.63 -27.97 -12.35
CA SER A 253 12.40 -27.32 -12.80
C SER A 253 11.30 -28.37 -12.94
N GLN A 254 10.27 -28.27 -12.09
CA GLN A 254 8.97 -28.90 -12.33
C GLN A 254 8.01 -27.81 -12.82
N GLU A 255 7.42 -28.06 -13.98
CA GLU A 255 6.14 -27.44 -14.37
C GLU A 255 5.03 -27.83 -13.39
N ILE A 256 3.87 -27.17 -13.54
CA ILE A 256 2.54 -27.44 -12.95
C ILE A 256 2.35 -26.59 -11.66
N ASN A 257 1.30 -25.79 -11.44
CA ASN A 257 -0.14 -26.07 -11.49
C ASN A 257 -0.92 -24.74 -11.40
N SER A 258 -2.19 -24.76 -11.80
CA SER A 258 -3.11 -23.62 -11.85
C SER A 258 -3.70 -23.19 -10.49
N GLU A 259 -2.86 -23.08 -9.46
CA GLU A 259 -3.26 -22.62 -8.12
C GLU A 259 -2.45 -21.37 -7.71
N GLU A 260 -3.22 -20.30 -7.52
CA GLU A 260 -2.97 -19.04 -6.80
C GLU A 260 -1.69 -18.22 -7.08
N ILE A 261 -1.90 -17.13 -7.83
CA ILE A 261 -0.98 -15.99 -7.95
C ILE A 261 -1.42 -15.00 -6.87
N GLU A 262 -0.74 -15.00 -5.73
CA GLU A 262 -0.78 -13.94 -4.73
C GLU A 262 0.63 -13.39 -4.52
N ILE A 263 0.77 -12.06 -4.52
CA ILE A 263 2.00 -11.42 -4.06
C ILE A 263 1.99 -11.47 -2.54
N GLU A 264 2.63 -12.49 -1.96
CA GLU A 264 2.86 -12.51 -0.51
C GLU A 264 4.01 -11.55 -0.17
N ILE A 265 3.69 -10.29 0.15
CA ILE A 265 4.66 -9.38 0.79
C ILE A 265 4.76 -9.77 2.27
N THR A 266 5.40 -10.92 2.54
CA THR A 266 5.74 -11.38 3.88
C THR A 266 7.19 -11.01 4.19
N GLN A 267 7.43 -10.38 5.34
CA GLN A 267 8.79 -10.34 5.89
C GLN A 267 9.22 -11.78 6.13
N LYS A 268 10.24 -12.26 5.41
CA LYS A 268 10.72 -13.66 5.51
C LYS A 268 10.99 -14.05 6.96
N SER A 269 10.07 -14.75 7.59
CA SER A 269 10.36 -15.69 8.68
C SER A 269 10.40 -17.09 8.09
N VAL A 270 11.53 -17.77 8.24
CA VAL A 270 11.76 -19.15 7.78
C VAL A 270 10.63 -20.06 8.31
N LYS A 271 9.90 -20.72 7.41
CA LYS A 271 8.88 -21.72 7.75
C LYS A 271 9.59 -22.95 8.34
N ILE A 272 9.27 -23.31 9.59
CA ILE A 272 9.79 -24.50 10.28
C ILE A 272 8.59 -25.26 10.83
N SER A 273 8.43 -26.54 10.46
CA SER A 273 7.41 -27.39 11.07
C SER A 273 7.77 -27.61 12.54
N HIS A 274 6.83 -27.31 13.44
CA HIS A 274 7.02 -27.43 14.89
C HIS A 274 6.28 -28.68 15.41
N PRO A 275 6.94 -29.57 16.17
CA PRO A 275 6.35 -30.82 16.65
C PRO A 275 5.25 -30.65 17.72
N ALA A 276 4.93 -29.42 18.15
CA ALA A 276 3.90 -29.13 19.15
C ALA A 276 2.48 -28.98 18.57
N PHE A 277 2.35 -28.84 17.25
CA PHE A 277 1.08 -28.60 16.55
C PHE A 277 0.90 -29.61 15.41
N ILE A 278 -0.33 -29.80 14.96
CA ILE A 278 -0.65 -30.74 13.88
C ILE A 278 0.14 -30.40 12.62
N SER A 279 0.69 -31.41 11.94
CA SER A 279 1.55 -31.26 10.75
C SER A 279 0.90 -30.51 9.59
N ASP A 280 -0.43 -30.52 9.55
CA ASP A 280 -1.24 -29.89 8.50
C ASP A 280 -1.37 -28.38 8.70
N LEU A 281 -0.96 -27.85 9.87
CA LEU A 281 -0.95 -26.42 10.17
C LEU A 281 0.46 -25.85 10.02
N SER A 282 0.62 -24.91 9.07
CA SER A 282 1.91 -24.29 8.74
C SER A 282 2.24 -23.08 9.61
N PHE A 283 2.47 -23.28 10.91
CA PHE A 283 2.82 -22.18 11.82
C PHE A 283 4.25 -21.66 11.64
N THR A 284 4.43 -20.34 11.73
CA THR A 284 5.76 -19.72 11.82
C THR A 284 6.29 -19.78 13.26
N PRO A 285 7.61 -19.61 13.49
CA PRO A 285 8.16 -19.54 14.86
C PRO A 285 7.52 -18.45 15.72
N ILE A 286 7.06 -17.36 15.09
CA ILE A 286 6.39 -16.25 15.77
C ILE A 286 4.95 -16.64 16.12
N HIS A 287 4.23 -17.36 15.24
CA HIS A 287 2.91 -17.92 15.57
C HIS A 287 3.00 -18.82 16.80
N VAL A 288 3.97 -19.75 16.82
CA VAL A 288 4.20 -20.65 17.96
C VAL A 288 4.48 -19.88 19.24
N SER A 289 5.39 -18.90 19.19
CA SER A 289 5.73 -18.07 20.35
C SER A 289 4.52 -17.27 20.87
N THR A 290 3.63 -16.85 19.97
CA THR A 290 2.39 -16.13 20.30
C THR A 290 1.39 -17.07 20.97
N LEU A 291 1.17 -18.26 20.41
CA LEU A 291 0.30 -19.29 20.98
C LEU A 291 0.78 -19.76 22.35
N GLU A 292 2.10 -19.87 22.56
CA GLU A 292 2.68 -20.13 23.88
C GLU A 292 2.45 -18.98 24.87
N LEU A 293 2.50 -17.73 24.40
CA LEU A 293 2.20 -16.56 25.23
C LEU A 293 0.74 -16.63 25.71
N PHE A 294 -0.20 -16.93 24.81
CA PHE A 294 -1.61 -17.15 25.18
C PHE A 294 -1.76 -18.29 26.19
N SER A 295 -1.06 -19.41 25.99
CA SER A 295 -1.11 -20.53 26.94
C SER A 295 -0.59 -20.17 28.34
N LYS A 296 0.41 -19.27 28.44
CA LYS A 296 0.96 -18.79 29.73
C LYS A 296 0.09 -17.75 30.41
N SER A 297 -0.73 -17.02 29.65
CA SER A 297 -1.62 -15.96 30.14
C SER A 297 -3.08 -16.40 30.26
N ASN A 298 -3.36 -17.69 30.51
CA ASN A 298 -4.71 -18.23 30.62
C ASN A 298 -5.61 -18.00 29.38
N PHE A 299 -5.02 -17.99 28.18
CA PHE A 299 -5.70 -17.79 26.89
C PHE A 299 -6.37 -16.43 26.72
N SER A 300 -6.01 -15.43 27.52
CA SER A 300 -6.45 -14.04 27.37
C SER A 300 -5.28 -13.09 27.59
N ILE A 301 -5.05 -12.17 26.66
CA ILE A 301 -3.95 -11.19 26.72
C ILE A 301 -4.51 -9.82 26.35
N THR A 302 -4.04 -8.77 27.02
CA THR A 302 -4.42 -7.40 26.66
C THR A 302 -3.90 -7.03 25.28
N GLN A 303 -4.63 -6.19 24.54
CA GLN A 303 -4.16 -5.73 23.23
C GLN A 303 -2.79 -5.02 23.29
N ILE A 304 -2.48 -4.36 24.40
CA ILE A 304 -1.20 -3.66 24.63
C ILE A 304 -0.04 -4.65 24.73
N GLU A 305 -0.21 -5.75 25.48
CA GLU A 305 0.83 -6.78 25.62
C GLU A 305 1.10 -7.51 24.30
N VAL A 306 0.05 -7.81 23.52
CA VAL A 306 0.21 -8.38 22.18
C VAL A 306 0.92 -7.39 21.26
N GLU A 307 0.63 -6.10 21.39
CA GLU A 307 1.31 -5.05 20.62
C GLU A 307 2.80 -4.92 20.95
N GLU A 308 3.17 -4.95 22.22
CA GLU A 308 4.57 -4.94 22.66
C GLU A 308 5.31 -6.19 22.19
N PHE A 309 4.67 -7.36 22.31
CA PHE A 309 5.23 -8.62 21.84
C PHE A 309 5.46 -8.61 20.32
N ALA A 310 4.46 -8.21 19.54
CA ALA A 310 4.56 -8.14 18.09
C ALA A 310 5.65 -7.15 17.65
N LYS A 311 5.70 -5.95 18.26
CA LYS A 311 6.75 -4.95 18.01
C LYS A 311 8.15 -5.50 18.30
N SER A 312 8.33 -6.28 19.36
CA SER A 312 9.61 -6.91 19.70
C SER A 312 10.10 -7.91 18.64
N LYS A 313 9.18 -8.44 17.82
CA LYS A 313 9.44 -9.37 16.71
C LYS A 313 9.42 -8.70 15.34
N GLY A 314 9.22 -7.38 15.28
CA GLY A 314 9.19 -6.61 14.04
C GLY A 314 7.89 -6.74 13.24
N ILE A 315 6.81 -7.24 13.85
CA ILE A 315 5.50 -7.47 13.21
C ILE A 315 4.43 -6.64 13.94
N PHE A 316 3.35 -6.26 13.25
CA PHE A 316 2.22 -5.56 13.89
C PHE A 316 1.21 -6.54 14.49
N LYS A 317 0.53 -6.13 15.57
CA LYS A 317 -0.39 -7.03 16.31
C LYS A 317 -1.51 -7.58 15.42
N ASN A 318 -2.18 -6.74 14.63
CA ASN A 318 -3.30 -7.17 13.79
C ASN A 318 -2.83 -8.18 12.73
N GLN A 319 -1.69 -7.92 12.09
CA GLN A 319 -1.10 -8.84 11.12
C GLN A 319 -0.75 -10.19 11.75
N LEU A 320 -0.24 -10.19 12.99
CA LEU A 320 0.09 -11.41 13.70
C LEU A 320 -1.16 -12.22 14.09
N ILE A 321 -2.24 -11.55 14.51
CA ILE A 321 -3.50 -12.23 14.86
C ILE A 321 -4.21 -12.75 13.61
N GLU A 322 -4.32 -11.94 12.56
CA GLU A 322 -4.89 -12.33 11.27
C GLU A 322 -4.12 -13.50 10.66
N SER A 323 -2.78 -13.47 10.66
CA SER A 323 -1.99 -14.57 10.09
C SER A 323 -2.16 -15.89 10.85
N ILE A 324 -2.35 -15.84 12.18
CA ILE A 324 -2.66 -17.02 12.98
C ILE A 324 -4.06 -17.54 12.66
N ASN A 325 -5.06 -16.65 12.59
CA ASN A 325 -6.44 -17.02 12.29
C ASN A 325 -6.58 -17.61 10.89
N GLU A 326 -6.00 -17.00 9.87
CA GLU A 326 -5.99 -17.53 8.49
C GLU A 326 -5.34 -18.91 8.42
N THR A 327 -4.23 -19.12 9.14
CA THR A 327 -3.57 -20.44 9.20
C THR A 327 -4.49 -21.52 9.79
N CYS A 328 -5.39 -21.15 10.70
CA CYS A 328 -6.27 -22.08 11.39
C CYS A 328 -7.67 -22.19 10.78
N TYR A 329 -8.08 -21.23 9.95
CA TYR A 329 -9.45 -21.08 9.48
C TYR A 329 -9.94 -22.29 8.70
N GLU A 330 -9.14 -22.79 7.75
CA GLU A 330 -9.50 -23.98 6.95
C GLU A 330 -9.66 -25.26 7.81
N PHE A 331 -8.94 -25.34 8.94
CA PHE A 331 -8.95 -26.52 9.81
C PHE A 331 -10.03 -26.46 10.89
N LEU A 332 -10.28 -25.26 11.43
CA LEU A 332 -11.24 -25.05 12.51
C LEU A 332 -12.64 -24.75 12.00
N ASP A 333 -12.77 -24.28 10.75
CA ASP A 333 -13.97 -23.65 10.18
C ASP A 333 -14.44 -22.44 10.99
N ASP A 334 -13.50 -21.78 11.68
CA ASP A 334 -13.71 -20.65 12.57
C ASP A 334 -12.38 -19.95 12.91
N VAL A 335 -12.44 -18.77 13.53
CA VAL A 335 -11.27 -18.04 14.02
C VAL A 335 -10.76 -18.63 15.35
N LEU A 336 -9.44 -18.70 15.53
CA LEU A 336 -8.83 -19.22 16.75
C LEU A 336 -8.79 -18.14 17.86
N ILE A 337 -8.47 -16.92 17.46
CA ILE A 337 -8.29 -15.76 18.33
C ILE A 337 -9.41 -14.76 18.04
N GLU A 338 -10.19 -14.44 19.06
CA GLU A 338 -11.26 -13.45 19.03
C GLU A 338 -10.79 -12.14 19.68
N GLU A 339 -11.30 -11.01 19.19
CA GLU A 339 -11.08 -9.68 19.77
C GLU A 339 -12.29 -9.33 20.63
N GLU A 340 -12.09 -9.27 21.95
CA GLU A 340 -13.12 -8.91 22.94
C GLU A 340 -12.70 -7.63 23.68
N ASP A 341 -13.32 -6.51 23.33
CA ASP A 341 -13.04 -5.19 23.90
C ASP A 341 -11.52 -4.86 23.89
N ASP A 342 -10.88 -4.82 25.05
CA ASP A 342 -9.45 -4.50 25.23
C ASP A 342 -8.53 -5.74 25.26
N HIS A 343 -9.06 -6.93 24.95
CA HIS A 343 -8.34 -8.20 25.03
C HIS A 343 -8.45 -9.03 23.75
N TYR A 344 -7.44 -9.87 23.53
CA TYR A 344 -7.54 -11.01 22.62
C TYR A 344 -7.76 -12.27 23.45
N THR A 345 -8.71 -13.12 23.04
CA THR A 345 -9.06 -14.37 23.70
C THR A 345 -8.91 -15.54 22.74
N ILE A 346 -8.38 -16.67 23.22
CA ILE A 346 -8.32 -17.91 22.45
C ILE A 346 -9.39 -18.86 22.95
N ASN A 347 -10.20 -19.39 22.03
CA ASN A 347 -11.12 -20.46 22.35
C ASN A 347 -10.33 -21.74 22.72
N THR A 348 -10.41 -22.13 23.98
CA THR A 348 -9.64 -23.27 24.51
C THR A 348 -9.98 -24.61 23.82
N ASN A 349 -11.20 -24.78 23.32
CA ASN A 349 -11.58 -25.98 22.56
C ASN A 349 -10.86 -26.02 21.19
N TYR A 350 -10.75 -24.87 20.52
CA TYR A 350 -10.03 -24.75 19.26
C TYR A 350 -8.52 -24.88 19.44
N PHE A 351 -7.97 -24.32 20.52
CA PHE A 351 -6.56 -24.49 20.88
C PHE A 351 -6.19 -25.97 21.12
N GLN A 352 -7.09 -26.74 21.76
CA GLN A 352 -6.89 -28.18 21.94
C GLN A 352 -6.93 -28.95 20.62
N ARG A 353 -7.78 -28.54 19.66
CA ARG A 353 -7.88 -29.18 18.33
C ARG A 353 -6.62 -29.00 17.48
N ILE A 354 -5.91 -27.87 17.62
CA ILE A 354 -4.68 -27.59 16.85
C ILE A 354 -3.41 -28.10 17.53
N SER A 355 -3.47 -28.39 18.83
CA SER A 355 -2.36 -28.92 19.62
C SER A 355 -2.17 -30.41 19.33
N ALA A 356 -0.94 -30.85 19.06
CA ALA A 356 -0.65 -32.26 18.88
C ALA A 356 -0.80 -32.99 20.23
N LYS A 357 -1.91 -33.72 20.39
CA LYS A 357 -2.08 -34.71 21.47
C LYS A 357 -2.36 -36.08 20.89
#